data_AF-U3TWL8-F1
#
_entry.id   AF-U3TWL8-F1
#
_cell.length_a   1.000
_cell.length_b   1.000
_cell.length_c   1.000
_cell.angle_alpha   90.00
_cell.angle_beta   90.00
_cell.angle_gamma   90.00
#
_symmetry.space_group_name_H-M   'P 1'
#
loop_
_entity.id
_entity.type
_entity.pdbx_description
1 polymer ?
#
loop_
_entity_poly.entity_id
_entity_poly.type
_entity_poly.pdbx_seq_one_letter_code
_entity_poly.pdbx_strand_id
1 'polypeptide(L)'
;MIFEEAHQLPDIASQYFGQQLSSRQLQDLAKDIILAYRTEVRDVQQLQKSADRLAQCAQDFRLTLGEPGFRGNLRDLLSDNNIMRMFTLLDDALELCYDVIKLSLGRSALLDAAFERAALYRTRLKRLRAIDEPGFSYWYECSSRHFTLALTPLSVAERFREVMDGRKAG
;
A
#
# COMPACT_ATOMS: atom_id res chain seq x y z
N MET A 1 -2.17 20.55 -37.63
CA MET A 1 -1.53 20.57 -36.29
C MET A 1 -1.75 19.17 -35.73
N ILE A 2 -0.68 18.38 -35.71
CA ILE A 2 -0.68 16.91 -35.63
C ILE A 2 -0.30 16.53 -34.19
N PHE A 3 -1.23 15.88 -33.48
CA PHE A 3 -1.05 14.94 -32.36
C PHE A 3 0.10 15.22 -31.37
N GLU A 4 -0.17 15.97 -30.28
CA GLU A 4 0.72 16.07 -29.11
C GLU A 4 0.16 15.44 -27.82
N GLU A 5 -1.00 14.80 -27.84
CA GLU A 5 -1.67 14.31 -26.61
C GLU A 5 -1.51 12.80 -26.35
N ALA A 6 -0.87 12.05 -27.27
CA ALA A 6 -0.69 10.60 -27.10
C ALA A 6 0.34 10.21 -26.02
N HIS A 7 1.16 11.16 -25.55
CA HIS A 7 2.27 10.88 -24.62
C HIS A 7 1.91 11.08 -23.14
N GLN A 8 0.75 11.66 -22.81
CA GLN A 8 0.28 11.78 -21.41
C GLN A 8 -0.69 10.65 -20.97
N LEU A 9 -1.12 9.81 -21.91
CA LEU A 9 -1.97 8.64 -21.64
C LEU A 9 -1.36 7.58 -20.68
N PRO A 10 -0.04 7.27 -20.70
CA PRO A 10 0.54 6.22 -19.87
C PRO A 10 0.56 6.52 -18.36
N ASP A 11 0.72 7.79 -17.98
CA ASP A 11 0.89 8.17 -16.56
C ASP A 11 -0.45 8.21 -15.80
N ILE A 12 -1.53 8.65 -16.45
CA ILE A 12 -2.89 8.60 -15.89
C ILE A 12 -3.34 7.14 -15.82
N ALA A 13 -3.04 6.35 -16.86
CA ALA A 13 -3.27 4.91 -16.87
C ALA A 13 -2.58 4.23 -15.67
N SER A 14 -1.31 4.54 -15.38
CA SER A 14 -0.57 3.90 -14.28
C SER A 14 -1.05 4.29 -12.88
N GLN A 15 -1.62 5.49 -12.70
CA GLN A 15 -2.26 5.88 -11.43
C GLN A 15 -3.64 5.25 -11.21
N TYR A 16 -4.32 4.84 -12.28
CA TYR A 16 -5.68 4.27 -12.24
C TYR A 16 -5.73 2.75 -12.50
N PHE A 17 -4.70 2.15 -13.08
CA PHE A 17 -4.66 0.71 -13.37
C PHE A 17 -3.81 -0.04 -12.36
N GLY A 18 -4.48 -0.88 -11.56
CA GLY A 18 -3.83 -1.82 -10.65
C GLY A 18 -3.27 -1.14 -9.39
N GLN A 19 -3.98 -1.19 -8.27
CA GLN A 19 -3.36 -0.82 -6.99
C GLN A 19 -2.73 -2.06 -6.38
N GLN A 20 -1.46 -1.96 -5.96
CA GLN A 20 -0.78 -3.04 -5.28
C GLN A 20 0.00 -2.53 -4.06
N LEU A 21 0.07 -3.40 -3.05
CA LEU A 21 0.88 -3.21 -1.86
C LEU A 21 1.60 -4.51 -1.54
N SER A 22 2.92 -4.43 -1.39
CA SER A 22 3.77 -5.58 -1.08
C SER A 22 4.38 -5.45 0.31
N SER A 23 4.64 -6.61 0.93
CA SER A 23 5.47 -6.70 2.13
C SER A 23 6.80 -5.97 1.98
N ARG A 24 7.45 -6.01 0.81
CA ARG A 24 8.73 -5.32 0.57
C ARG A 24 8.59 -3.81 0.75
N GLN A 25 7.54 -3.21 0.18
CA GLN A 25 7.26 -1.78 0.37
C GLN A 25 7.08 -1.40 1.84
N LEU A 26 6.40 -2.26 2.63
CA LEU A 26 6.19 -2.05 4.05
C LEU A 26 7.50 -2.20 4.85
N GLN A 27 8.33 -3.19 4.50
CA GLN A 27 9.65 -3.38 5.11
C GLN A 27 10.60 -2.23 4.80
N ASP A 28 10.59 -1.72 3.57
CA ASP A 28 11.45 -0.61 3.17
C ASP A 28 10.99 0.70 3.82
N LEU A 29 9.67 0.93 3.96
CA LEU A 29 9.15 2.04 4.77
C LEU A 29 9.64 1.95 6.23
N ALA A 30 9.56 0.79 6.85
CA ALA A 30 10.06 0.59 8.22
C ALA A 30 11.55 0.90 8.33
N LYS A 31 12.38 0.43 7.38
CA LYS A 31 13.82 0.72 7.35
C LYS A 31 14.11 2.21 7.23
N ASP A 32 13.37 2.92 6.39
CA ASP A 32 13.57 4.36 6.19
C ASP A 32 13.19 5.17 7.44
N ILE A 33 12.12 4.78 8.13
CA ILE A 33 11.76 5.38 9.44
C ILE A 33 12.86 5.12 10.48
N ILE A 34 13.38 3.90 10.55
CA ILE A 34 14.48 3.55 11.47
C ILE A 34 15.75 4.34 11.14
N LEU A 35 16.06 4.50 9.84
CA LEU A 35 17.20 5.29 9.39
C LEU A 35 17.04 6.74 9.83
N ALA A 36 15.92 7.39 9.51
CA ALA A 36 15.63 8.77 9.92
C ALA A 36 15.72 8.97 11.43
N TYR A 37 15.17 8.03 12.21
CA TYR A 37 15.30 8.05 13.67
C TYR A 37 16.77 7.99 14.13
N ARG A 38 17.58 7.11 13.54
CA ARG A 38 18.99 6.92 13.93
C ARG A 38 19.91 8.05 13.47
N THR A 39 19.58 8.75 12.39
CA THR A 39 20.44 9.79 11.80
C THR A 39 20.02 11.20 12.19
N GLU A 40 18.72 11.50 12.21
CA GLU A 40 18.21 12.86 12.20
C GLU A 40 17.24 13.18 13.36
N VAL A 41 16.41 12.21 13.77
CA VAL A 41 15.29 12.43 14.72
C VAL A 41 15.37 11.50 15.95
N ARG A 42 16.51 11.51 16.65
CA ARG A 42 16.86 10.55 17.72
C ARG A 42 16.06 10.69 19.02
N ASP A 43 15.42 11.82 19.22
CA ASP A 43 14.61 12.13 20.41
C ASP A 43 13.20 11.49 20.35
N VAL A 44 12.79 10.98 19.19
CA VAL A 44 11.45 10.40 18.99
C VAL A 44 11.53 8.88 18.94
N GLN A 45 11.76 8.24 20.10
CA GLN A 45 11.89 6.78 20.23
C GLN A 45 10.70 5.98 19.64
N GLN A 46 9.52 6.60 19.59
CA GLN A 46 8.34 5.96 19.00
C GLN A 46 8.50 5.65 17.52
N LEU A 47 9.34 6.39 16.77
CA LEU A 47 9.60 6.11 15.35
C LEU A 47 10.16 4.71 15.16
N GLN A 48 11.16 4.32 15.97
CA GLN A 48 11.71 2.98 15.91
C GLN A 48 10.69 1.93 16.32
N LYS A 49 9.96 2.14 17.43
CA LYS A 49 8.96 1.19 17.93
C LYS A 49 7.84 0.94 16.93
N SER A 50 7.31 1.99 16.29
CA SER A 50 6.27 1.85 15.27
C SER A 50 6.80 1.14 14.01
N ALA A 51 8.02 1.47 13.57
CA ALA A 51 8.64 0.84 12.42
C ALA A 51 8.92 -0.65 12.64
N ASP A 52 9.46 -1.03 13.81
CA ASP A 52 9.69 -2.42 14.19
C ASP A 52 8.37 -3.19 14.24
N ARG A 53 7.29 -2.56 14.76
CA ARG A 53 5.95 -3.15 14.78
C ARG A 53 5.40 -3.38 13.37
N LEU A 54 5.54 -2.40 12.46
CA LEU A 54 5.13 -2.54 11.06
C LEU A 54 5.87 -3.67 10.35
N ALA A 55 7.19 -3.73 10.54
CA ALA A 55 8.03 -4.79 9.98
C ALA A 55 7.58 -6.16 10.49
N GLN A 56 7.31 -6.30 11.79
CA GLN A 56 6.82 -7.54 12.39
C GLN A 56 5.45 -7.94 11.86
N CYS A 57 4.46 -7.03 11.89
CA CYS A 57 3.11 -7.33 11.39
C CYS A 57 3.11 -7.76 9.92
N ALA A 58 3.98 -7.18 9.08
CA ALA A 58 4.11 -7.58 7.69
C ALA A 58 4.67 -9.01 7.55
N GLN A 59 5.60 -9.44 8.42
CA GLN A 59 6.07 -10.82 8.43
C GLN A 59 5.03 -11.79 9.00
N ASP A 60 4.35 -11.41 10.08
CA ASP A 60 3.32 -12.26 10.67
C ASP A 60 2.16 -12.48 9.69
N PHE A 61 1.72 -11.42 9.01
CA PHE A 61 0.72 -11.53 7.94
C PHE A 61 1.22 -12.44 6.82
N ARG A 62 2.48 -12.29 6.38
CA ARG A 62 3.09 -13.22 5.40
C ARG A 62 2.95 -14.67 5.85
N LEU A 63 3.31 -15.00 7.08
CA LEU A 63 3.25 -16.39 7.58
C LEU A 63 1.83 -16.97 7.54
N THR A 64 0.79 -16.14 7.72
CA THR A 64 -0.60 -16.60 7.63
C THR A 64 -1.09 -16.93 6.22
N LEU A 65 -0.40 -16.47 5.17
CA LEU A 65 -0.78 -16.77 3.77
C LEU A 65 -0.40 -18.18 3.32
N GLY A 66 0.26 -18.98 4.17
CA GLY A 66 0.61 -20.36 3.90
C GLY A 66 1.76 -20.54 2.90
N GLU A 67 1.66 -21.62 2.12
CA GLU A 67 2.74 -22.13 1.25
C GLU A 67 3.16 -21.11 0.16
N PRO A 68 4.47 -20.95 -0.10
CA PRO A 68 4.99 -20.10 -1.17
C PRO A 68 4.59 -20.57 -2.58
N GLY A 69 4.62 -19.65 -3.55
CA GLY A 69 4.42 -19.94 -4.97
C GLY A 69 2.95 -19.93 -5.40
N PHE A 70 2.05 -19.51 -4.51
CA PHE A 70 0.62 -19.45 -4.76
C PHE A 70 0.17 -18.04 -5.13
N ARG A 71 -0.66 -17.95 -6.17
CA ARG A 71 -1.48 -16.79 -6.51
C ARG A 71 -2.94 -17.14 -6.29
N GLY A 72 -3.67 -16.32 -5.54
CA GLY A 72 -5.05 -16.60 -5.18
C GLY A 72 -5.97 -15.40 -5.26
N ASN A 73 -7.26 -15.65 -5.00
CA ASN A 73 -8.28 -14.62 -4.89
C ASN A 73 -8.21 -13.98 -3.50
N LEU A 74 -8.01 -12.66 -3.47
CA LEU A 74 -7.89 -11.93 -2.21
C LEU A 74 -9.23 -11.82 -1.46
N ARG A 75 -10.38 -11.89 -2.15
CA ARG A 75 -11.70 -11.91 -1.50
C ARG A 75 -11.87 -13.18 -0.66
N ASP A 76 -11.57 -14.32 -1.25
CA ASP A 76 -11.66 -15.62 -0.58
C ASP A 76 -10.70 -15.66 0.61
N LEU A 77 -9.47 -15.15 0.41
CA LEU A 77 -8.47 -15.04 1.46
C LEU A 77 -8.93 -14.19 2.66
N LEU A 78 -9.51 -13.01 2.40
CA LEU A 78 -9.98 -12.10 3.46
C LEU A 78 -11.30 -12.53 4.10
N SER A 79 -11.97 -13.57 3.58
CA SER A 79 -13.12 -14.19 4.24
C SER A 79 -12.74 -15.03 5.46
N ASP A 80 -11.47 -15.42 5.59
CA ASP A 80 -10.95 -16.12 6.77
C ASP A 80 -10.75 -15.13 7.93
N ASN A 81 -11.41 -15.41 9.07
CA ASN A 81 -11.37 -14.56 10.27
C ASN A 81 -9.95 -14.36 10.84
N ASN A 82 -9.10 -15.38 10.79
CA ASN A 82 -7.73 -15.29 11.28
C ASN A 82 -6.90 -14.40 10.35
N ILE A 83 -7.06 -14.56 9.04
CA ILE A 83 -6.37 -13.70 8.06
C ILE A 83 -6.85 -12.25 8.21
N MET A 84 -8.15 -12.03 8.32
CA MET A 84 -8.72 -10.68 8.47
C MET A 84 -8.24 -9.99 9.76
N ARG A 85 -8.08 -10.75 10.85
CA ARG A 85 -7.46 -10.26 12.08
C ARG A 85 -6.01 -9.83 11.84
N MET A 86 -5.20 -10.65 11.18
CA MET A 86 -3.79 -10.32 10.90
C MET A 86 -3.65 -9.16 9.92
N PHE A 87 -4.56 -9.05 8.94
CA PHE A 87 -4.67 -7.90 8.06
C PHE A 87 -4.96 -6.62 8.83
N THR A 88 -5.89 -6.67 9.80
CA THR A 88 -6.22 -5.53 10.66
C THR A 88 -5.02 -5.10 11.51
N LEU A 89 -4.28 -6.05 12.08
CA LEU A 89 -3.05 -5.74 12.84
C LEU A 89 -1.95 -5.09 11.97
N LEU A 90 -1.90 -5.44 10.68
CA LEU A 90 -1.00 -4.79 9.72
C LEU A 90 -1.45 -3.35 9.40
N ASP A 91 -2.75 -3.14 9.21
CA ASP A 91 -3.36 -1.82 8.99
C ASP A 91 -3.10 -0.89 10.18
N ASP A 92 -3.37 -1.36 11.40
CA ASP A 92 -3.13 -0.62 12.64
C ASP A 92 -1.65 -0.25 12.82
N ALA A 93 -0.73 -1.16 12.47
CA ALA A 93 0.71 -0.88 12.57
C ALA A 93 1.16 0.18 11.54
N LEU A 94 0.58 0.18 10.34
CA LEU A 94 0.85 1.18 9.33
C LEU A 94 0.25 2.55 9.71
N GLU A 95 -0.95 2.57 10.29
CA GLU A 95 -1.55 3.76 10.88
C GLU A 95 -0.69 4.35 11.99
N LEU A 96 -0.20 3.51 12.92
CA LEU A 96 0.70 3.95 13.98
C LEU A 96 1.98 4.61 13.41
N CYS A 97 2.61 4.00 12.39
CA CYS A 97 3.74 4.63 11.72
C CYS A 97 3.37 5.99 11.14
N TYR A 98 2.25 6.09 10.42
CA TYR A 98 1.78 7.34 9.83
C TYR A 98 1.60 8.43 10.89
N ASP A 99 0.94 8.12 12.01
CA ASP A 99 0.67 9.09 13.07
C ASP A 99 1.94 9.52 13.80
N VAL A 100 2.86 8.59 14.09
CA VAL A 100 4.14 8.92 14.75
C VAL A 100 5.03 9.78 13.85
N ILE A 101 5.11 9.45 12.56
CA ILE A 101 5.85 10.24 11.57
C ILE A 101 5.29 11.66 11.50
N LYS A 102 3.96 11.81 11.50
CA LYS A 102 3.26 13.10 11.40
C LYS A 102 3.70 14.10 12.47
N LEU A 103 4.04 13.62 13.68
CA LEU A 103 4.50 14.45 14.79
C LEU A 103 5.89 15.06 14.56
N SER A 104 6.63 14.59 13.55
CA SER A 104 8.02 14.97 13.28
C SER A 104 8.22 15.49 11.85
N LEU A 105 7.15 15.86 11.16
CA LEU A 105 7.22 16.44 9.82
C LEU A 105 8.06 17.73 9.79
N GLY A 106 8.81 17.90 8.71
CA GLY A 106 9.74 19.03 8.51
C GLY A 106 11.04 18.91 9.29
N ARG A 107 11.22 17.88 10.12
CA ARG A 107 12.47 17.64 10.86
C ARG A 107 13.50 16.84 10.05
N SER A 108 13.05 16.12 9.02
CA SER A 108 13.88 15.26 8.19
C SER A 108 13.21 15.05 6.83
N ALA A 109 13.93 15.33 5.73
CA ALA A 109 13.42 15.08 4.38
C ALA A 109 13.17 13.59 4.12
N LEU A 110 13.97 12.71 4.74
CA LEU A 110 13.76 11.26 4.68
C LEU A 110 12.44 10.86 5.34
N LEU A 111 12.13 11.50 6.47
CA LEU A 111 10.91 11.26 7.22
C LEU A 111 9.67 11.82 6.51
N ASP A 112 9.79 13.01 5.88
CA ASP A 112 8.73 13.59 5.05
C ASP A 112 8.42 12.67 3.84
N ALA A 113 9.45 12.13 3.19
CA ALA A 113 9.27 11.15 2.10
C ALA A 113 8.68 9.81 2.60
N ALA A 114 8.99 9.40 3.83
CA ALA A 114 8.37 8.22 4.45
C ALA A 114 6.89 8.47 4.78
N PHE A 115 6.52 9.68 5.20
CA PHE A 115 5.14 10.08 5.45
C PHE A 115 4.25 9.95 4.22
N GLU A 116 4.70 10.51 3.09
CA GLU A 116 3.96 10.42 1.81
C GLU A 116 3.75 8.97 1.37
N ARG A 117 4.77 8.12 1.53
CA ARG A 117 4.65 6.68 1.24
C ARG A 117 3.70 5.98 2.22
N ALA A 118 3.75 6.30 3.50
CA ALA A 118 2.81 5.76 4.49
C ALA A 118 1.36 6.13 4.14
N ALA A 119 1.10 7.39 3.78
CA ALA A 119 -0.21 7.87 3.35
C ALA A 119 -0.72 7.12 2.11
N LEU A 120 0.15 6.94 1.12
CA LEU A 120 -0.15 6.18 -0.09
C LEU A 120 -0.48 4.72 0.22
N TYR A 121 0.31 4.07 1.08
CA TYR A 121 0.10 2.67 1.44
C TYR A 121 -1.17 2.46 2.25
N ARG A 122 -1.51 3.38 3.17
CA ARG A 122 -2.80 3.35 3.89
C ARG A 122 -3.98 3.45 2.93
N THR A 123 -3.91 4.36 1.96
CA THR A 123 -4.93 4.51 0.92
C THR A 123 -5.11 3.21 0.14
N ARG A 124 -4.00 2.58 -0.28
CA ARG A 124 -4.03 1.30 -1.00
C ARG A 124 -4.57 0.16 -0.15
N LEU A 125 -4.16 0.04 1.11
CA LEU A 125 -4.61 -1.00 2.02
C LEU A 125 -6.12 -0.90 2.28
N LYS A 126 -6.64 0.33 2.44
CA LYS A 126 -8.08 0.59 2.52
C LYS A 126 -8.83 0.11 1.27
N ARG A 127 -8.29 0.36 0.07
CA ARG A 127 -8.89 -0.11 -1.21
C ARG A 127 -8.81 -1.62 -1.36
N LEU A 128 -7.72 -2.24 -0.93
CA LEU A 128 -7.55 -3.71 -0.91
C LEU A 128 -8.50 -4.40 0.06
N ARG A 129 -8.84 -3.73 1.18
CA ARG A 129 -9.82 -4.20 2.17
C ARG A 129 -11.26 -4.11 1.68
N ALA A 130 -11.55 -3.15 0.79
CA ALA A 130 -12.88 -2.95 0.21
C ALA A 130 -13.20 -4.02 -0.84
N ILE A 131 -13.22 -5.28 -0.43
CA ILE A 131 -13.35 -6.45 -1.32
C ILE A 131 -14.74 -6.61 -1.94
N ASP A 132 -15.73 -5.80 -1.58
CA ASP A 132 -17.08 -5.90 -2.13
C ASP A 132 -17.29 -5.03 -3.38
N GLU A 133 -16.33 -4.16 -3.74
CA GLU A 133 -16.50 -3.27 -4.90
C GLU A 133 -16.52 -4.08 -6.21
N PRO A 134 -17.57 -3.96 -7.05
CA PRO A 134 -17.63 -4.64 -8.34
C PRO A 134 -16.68 -4.00 -9.36
N GLY A 135 -16.42 -4.71 -10.46
CA GLY A 135 -15.59 -4.19 -11.57
C GLY A 135 -14.07 -4.31 -11.36
N PHE A 136 -13.63 -4.99 -10.29
CA PHE A 136 -12.22 -5.25 -10.00
C PHE A 136 -11.95 -6.74 -9.72
N SER A 137 -10.80 -7.21 -10.21
CA SER A 137 -10.19 -8.47 -9.83
C SER A 137 -9.24 -8.24 -8.65
N TYR A 138 -9.52 -8.90 -7.53
CA TYR A 138 -8.73 -8.83 -6.30
C TYR A 138 -7.89 -10.09 -6.21
N TRP A 139 -6.56 -9.94 -6.15
CA TRP A 139 -5.65 -11.06 -6.11
C TRP A 139 -4.51 -10.82 -5.12
N TYR A 140 -3.92 -11.93 -4.68
CA TYR A 140 -2.71 -11.89 -3.88
C TYR A 140 -1.70 -12.90 -4.42
N GLU A 141 -0.43 -12.62 -4.17
CA GLU A 141 0.68 -13.52 -4.44
C GLU A 141 1.54 -13.67 -3.20
N CYS A 142 2.09 -14.86 -3.03
CA CYS A 142 2.86 -15.23 -1.87
C CYS A 142 4.12 -15.98 -2.29
N SER A 143 5.31 -15.49 -1.92
CA SER A 143 6.62 -16.15 -2.07
C SER A 143 7.19 -16.47 -0.70
N SER A 144 8.31 -17.18 -0.56
CA SER A 144 8.84 -17.59 0.75
C SER A 144 9.11 -16.44 1.74
N ARG A 145 9.34 -15.22 1.24
CA ARG A 145 9.70 -14.05 2.07
C ARG A 145 8.75 -12.87 1.93
N HIS A 146 7.89 -12.88 0.92
CA HIS A 146 7.12 -11.70 0.55
C HIS A 146 5.71 -12.06 0.12
N PHE A 147 4.77 -11.16 0.42
CA PHE A 147 3.46 -11.12 -0.22
C PHE A 147 3.29 -9.86 -1.07
N THR A 148 2.38 -9.94 -2.03
CA THR A 148 1.80 -8.82 -2.78
C THR A 148 0.28 -8.95 -2.73
N LEU A 149 -0.40 -7.86 -2.36
CA LEU A 149 -1.84 -7.72 -2.45
C LEU A 149 -2.14 -6.75 -3.57
N ALA A 150 -3.12 -7.05 -4.41
CA ALA A 150 -3.44 -6.21 -5.54
C ALA A 150 -4.93 -6.23 -5.92
N LEU A 151 -5.39 -5.10 -6.45
CA LEU A 151 -6.67 -4.97 -7.13
C LEU A 151 -6.45 -4.39 -8.53
N THR A 152 -6.97 -5.05 -9.55
CA THR A 152 -6.86 -4.65 -10.96
C THR A 152 -8.24 -4.52 -11.57
N PRO A 153 -8.58 -3.41 -12.27
CA PRO A 153 -9.90 -3.26 -12.88
C PRO A 153 -10.13 -4.30 -13.97
N LEU A 154 -11.35 -4.81 -14.06
CA LEU A 154 -11.74 -5.80 -15.08
C LEU A 154 -11.85 -5.19 -16.48
N SER A 155 -12.16 -3.88 -16.55
CA SER A 155 -12.23 -3.13 -17.80
C SER A 155 -11.40 -1.85 -17.71
N VAL A 156 -10.31 -1.83 -18.46
CA VAL A 156 -9.41 -0.68 -18.59
C VAL A 156 -10.12 0.46 -19.34
N ALA A 157 -10.89 0.13 -20.38
CA ALA A 157 -11.54 1.09 -21.26
C ALA A 157 -12.72 1.83 -20.58
N GLU A 158 -13.48 1.17 -19.72
CA GLU A 158 -14.60 1.81 -18.99
C GLU A 158 -14.09 2.79 -17.94
N ARG A 159 -13.09 2.39 -17.15
CA ARG A 159 -12.45 3.28 -16.17
C ARG A 159 -11.77 4.47 -16.83
N PHE A 160 -11.17 4.27 -18.00
CA PHE A 160 -10.60 5.36 -18.77
C PHE A 160 -11.66 6.40 -19.18
N ARG A 161 -12.85 5.95 -19.62
CA ARG A 161 -13.97 6.85 -19.96
C ARG A 161 -14.48 7.61 -18.74
N GLU A 162 -14.70 6.95 -17.60
CA GLU A 162 -15.16 7.61 -16.36
C GLU A 162 -14.22 8.75 -15.92
N VAL A 163 -12.90 8.54 -15.99
CA VAL A 163 -11.90 9.55 -15.64
C VAL A 163 -11.91 10.73 -16.63
N MET A 164 -12.09 10.45 -17.92
CA MET A 164 -12.16 11.48 -18.95
C MET A 164 -13.45 12.30 -18.88
N ASP A 165 -14.56 11.68 -18.49
CA ASP A 165 -15.85 12.35 -18.35
C ASP A 165 -15.91 13.18 -17.05
N GLY A 166 -15.34 12.68 -15.94
CA GLY A 166 -15.22 13.43 -14.69
C GLY A 166 -14.35 14.70 -14.77
N ARG A 167 -13.39 14.74 -15.71
CA ARG A 167 -12.57 15.94 -15.97
C ARG A 167 -13.25 17.01 -16.83
N LYS A 168 -14.32 16.67 -17.55
CA LYS A 168 -15.06 17.64 -18.40
C LYS A 168 -16.14 18.41 -17.62
N ALA A 169 -16.43 17.99 -16.40
CA ALA A 169 -17.51 18.54 -15.57
C ALA A 169 -17.04 19.50 -14.46
N GLY A 170 -15.77 19.91 -14.45
CA GLY A 170 -15.20 20.93 -13.56
C GLY A 170 -14.40 21.95 -14.33
#